data_AF-A0A9Q0GCI5-F1
#
_entry.id   AF-A0A9Q0GCI5-F1
#
_cell.length_a   1.000
_cell.length_b   1.000
_cell.length_c   1.000
_cell.angle_alpha   90.00
_cell.angle_beta   90.00
_cell.angle_gamma   90.00
#
_symmetry.space_group_name_H-M   'P 1'
#
loop_
_entity.id
_entity.type
_entity.pdbx_description
1 polymer ?
#
loop_
_entity_poly.entity_id
_entity_poly.type
_entity_poly.pdbx_seq_one_letter_code
_entity_poly.pdbx_strand_id
1 'polypeptide(L)'
;MFKNLQEGKGSVRNIHFSDLNFNAVENPIIIDQHYADKAPTLKPAGVSISGVTYSRARGTSKTPVAINLNCSSTVACTGITLDTIQLAPTAKAQKLSSFCNNAHGTAIGAVDPKSCLVK
;
A
#
# COMPACT_ATOMS: atom_id res chain seq x y z
N MET A 1 -5.24 6.44 -5.18
CA MET A 1 -5.98 5.38 -4.46
C MET A 1 -6.37 4.31 -5.46
N PHE A 2 -6.00 3.04 -5.23
CA PHE A 2 -6.53 1.93 -6.02
C PHE A 2 -7.66 1.24 -5.27
N LYS A 3 -8.78 1.02 -5.96
CA LYS A 3 -9.93 0.23 -5.51
C LYS A 3 -10.30 -0.73 -6.63
N ASN A 4 -10.52 -2.01 -6.34
CA ASN A 4 -11.02 -2.98 -7.33
C ASN A 4 -12.26 -3.72 -6.76
N LEU A 5 -13.23 -3.98 -7.64
CA LEU A 5 -14.51 -4.64 -7.33
C LEU A 5 -14.38 -6.17 -7.51
N GLN A 6 -14.92 -6.95 -6.57
CA GLN A 6 -14.60 -8.36 -6.30
C GLN A 6 -15.22 -9.44 -7.21
N GLU A 7 -15.67 -9.13 -8.44
CA GLU A 7 -16.28 -10.15 -9.33
C GLU A 7 -15.45 -10.53 -10.57
N GLY A 8 -14.23 -10.00 -10.73
CA GLY A 8 -13.39 -10.29 -11.90
C GLY A 8 -12.10 -11.02 -11.58
N LYS A 9 -11.76 -12.07 -12.35
CA LYS A 9 -10.37 -12.55 -12.47
C LYS A 9 -9.57 -11.48 -13.23
N GLY A 10 -9.05 -10.50 -12.49
CA GLY A 10 -8.25 -9.41 -13.02
C GLY A 10 -6.78 -9.54 -12.63
N SER A 11 -5.90 -8.89 -13.39
CA SER A 11 -4.53 -8.65 -12.95
C SER A 11 -4.17 -7.19 -13.16
N VAL A 12 -3.48 -6.65 -12.16
CA VAL A 12 -3.00 -5.28 -12.13
C VAL A 12 -1.49 -5.37 -12.04
N ARG A 13 -0.78 -4.91 -13.08
CA ARG A 13 0.66 -5.10 -13.20
C ARG A 13 1.38 -3.83 -13.64
N ASN A 14 2.63 -3.70 -13.22
CA ASN A 14 3.59 -2.69 -13.73
C ASN A 14 3.07 -1.27 -13.60
N ILE A 15 2.68 -0.91 -12.38
CA ILE A 15 2.21 0.45 -12.07
C ILE A 15 3.35 1.22 -11.44
N HIS A 16 3.54 2.45 -11.91
CA HIS A 16 4.50 3.36 -11.33
C HIS A 16 3.81 4.66 -10.92
N PHE A 17 3.93 4.99 -9.65
CA PHE A 17 3.67 6.33 -9.14
C PHE A 17 4.97 7.02 -8.75
N SER A 18 5.13 8.25 -9.20
CA SER A 18 6.29 9.07 -8.88
C SER A 18 5.89 10.48 -8.48
N ASP A 19 6.79 11.14 -7.75
CA ASP A 19 6.68 12.57 -7.42
C ASP A 19 5.36 12.93 -6.71
N LEU A 20 4.99 12.08 -5.75
CA LEU A 20 3.75 12.22 -4.99
C LEU A 20 3.95 13.19 -3.82
N ASN A 21 3.02 14.14 -3.66
CA ASN A 21 2.98 15.02 -2.50
C ASN A 21 1.65 14.91 -1.76
N PHE A 22 1.69 14.50 -0.49
CA PHE A 22 0.52 14.30 0.36
C PHE A 22 0.37 15.44 1.37
N ASN A 23 -0.84 15.96 1.53
CA ASN A 23 -1.12 16.98 2.53
C ASN A 23 -2.28 16.54 3.43
N ALA A 24 -1.94 16.20 4.67
CA ALA A 24 -2.87 15.85 5.73
C ALA A 24 -3.88 14.75 5.28
N VAL A 25 -3.34 13.70 4.64
CA VAL A 25 -4.09 12.55 4.12
C VAL A 25 -4.12 11.44 5.18
N GLU A 26 -5.17 10.62 5.25
CA GLU A 26 -5.27 9.57 6.26
C GLU A 26 -4.17 8.51 6.10
N ASN A 27 -4.15 7.77 5.00
CA ASN A 27 -3.09 6.81 4.67
C ASN A 27 -2.54 7.15 3.26
N PRO A 28 -1.40 7.85 3.15
CA PRO A 28 -0.80 8.23 1.87
C PRO A 28 -0.63 7.09 0.86
N ILE A 29 -0.23 5.89 1.31
CA ILE A 29 0.00 4.73 0.44
C ILE A 29 -0.92 3.59 0.88
N ILE A 30 -1.79 3.12 -0.02
CA ILE A 30 -2.74 2.04 0.26
C ILE A 30 -2.78 1.02 -0.90
N ILE A 31 -2.65 -0.25 -0.56
CA ILE A 31 -3.15 -1.38 -1.35
C ILE A 31 -4.09 -2.16 -0.41
N ASP A 32 -5.36 -2.28 -0.76
CA ASP A 32 -6.32 -3.07 0.01
C ASP A 32 -7.08 -4.01 -0.92
N GLN A 33 -6.86 -5.31 -0.75
CA GLN A 33 -7.54 -6.37 -1.50
C GLN A 33 -8.75 -6.96 -0.75
N HIS A 34 -9.06 -6.47 0.44
CA HIS A 34 -10.20 -6.94 1.25
C HIS A 34 -11.46 -6.10 1.05
N TYR A 35 -11.53 -5.32 -0.04
CA TYR A 35 -12.69 -4.51 -0.38
C TYR A 35 -13.87 -5.40 -0.81
N ALA A 36 -14.63 -5.90 0.16
CA ALA A 36 -15.85 -6.67 -0.04
C ALA A 36 -17.05 -5.82 0.35
N ASP A 37 -17.83 -5.37 -0.63
CA ASP A 37 -19.13 -4.77 -0.37
C ASP A 37 -20.12 -5.88 0.05
N LYS A 38 -20.25 -6.09 1.36
CA LYS A 38 -21.42 -6.72 2.03
C LYS A 38 -21.76 -8.21 1.81
N ALA A 39 -20.87 -9.09 1.35
CA ALA A 39 -21.18 -10.53 1.31
C ALA A 39 -20.00 -11.41 1.79
N PRO A 40 -20.16 -12.20 2.88
CA PRO A 40 -19.08 -12.97 3.49
C PRO A 40 -18.77 -14.30 2.77
N THR A 41 -19.32 -14.52 1.57
CA THR A 41 -19.31 -15.82 0.88
C THR A 41 -18.48 -15.89 -0.39
N LEU A 42 -17.86 -14.79 -0.83
CA LEU A 42 -17.07 -14.81 -2.06
C LEU A 42 -15.63 -15.26 -1.76
N LYS A 43 -15.32 -16.47 -2.22
CA LYS A 43 -13.97 -17.07 -2.23
C LYS A 43 -12.97 -16.04 -2.77
N PRO A 44 -11.77 -15.92 -2.18
CA PRO A 44 -10.78 -14.93 -2.61
C PRO A 44 -10.18 -15.36 -3.96
N ALA A 45 -10.91 -15.12 -5.04
CA ALA A 45 -10.36 -15.05 -6.38
C ALA A 45 -9.63 -13.71 -6.50
N GLY A 46 -8.55 -13.58 -5.74
CA GLY A 46 -7.81 -12.35 -5.53
C GLY A 46 -7.22 -11.85 -6.84
N VAL A 47 -7.56 -10.62 -7.21
CA VAL A 47 -6.89 -9.90 -8.29
C VAL A 47 -5.39 -9.95 -8.04
N SER A 48 -4.61 -10.44 -8.99
CA SER A 48 -3.16 -10.50 -8.84
C SER A 48 -2.57 -9.10 -9.06
N ILE A 49 -1.99 -8.52 -8.01
CA ILE A 49 -1.25 -7.25 -8.05
C ILE A 49 0.23 -7.56 -8.08
N SER A 50 0.95 -7.06 -9.09
CA SER A 50 2.41 -7.21 -9.15
C SER A 50 3.13 -6.02 -9.78
N GLY A 51 4.39 -5.80 -9.41
CA GLY A 51 5.21 -4.75 -10.04
C GLY A 51 4.68 -3.34 -9.77
N VAL A 52 4.35 -3.03 -8.52
CA VAL A 52 3.86 -1.69 -8.14
C VAL A 52 4.99 -0.89 -7.50
N THR A 53 5.36 0.22 -8.12
CA THR A 53 6.40 1.11 -7.62
C THR A 53 5.81 2.42 -7.13
N TYR A 54 6.11 2.78 -5.89
CA TYR A 54 5.94 4.13 -5.35
C TYR A 54 7.31 4.76 -5.21
N SER A 55 7.53 5.91 -5.84
CA SER A 55 8.82 6.60 -5.85
C SER A 55 8.70 8.07 -5.49
N ARG A 56 9.68 8.60 -4.76
CA ARG A 56 9.77 10.03 -4.39
C ARG A 56 8.48 10.57 -3.80
N ALA A 57 7.89 9.81 -2.88
CA ALA A 57 6.65 10.19 -2.21
C ALA A 57 6.98 10.99 -0.95
N ARG A 58 6.39 12.18 -0.81
CA ARG A 58 6.61 13.10 0.31
C ARG A 58 5.30 13.60 0.88
N GLY A 59 5.31 14.08 2.12
CA GLY A 59 4.18 14.81 2.68
C GLY A 59 3.75 14.36 4.06
N THR A 60 2.48 14.55 4.39
CA THR A 60 1.96 14.32 5.75
C THR A 60 0.78 13.36 5.84
N SER A 61 0.78 12.56 6.91
CA SER A 61 -0.29 11.63 7.28
C SER A 61 -1.04 12.09 8.52
N LYS A 62 -2.36 11.88 8.55
CA LYS A 62 -3.23 12.10 9.72
C LYS A 62 -3.34 10.85 10.60
N THR A 63 -3.17 9.65 10.05
CA THR A 63 -3.32 8.41 10.82
C THR A 63 -1.96 7.78 11.17
N PRO A 64 -1.86 6.96 12.23
CA PRO A 64 -0.58 6.34 12.59
C PRO A 64 -0.03 5.42 11.50
N VAL A 65 -0.90 4.75 10.74
CA VAL A 65 -0.48 3.82 9.68
C VAL A 65 -0.42 4.58 8.35
N ALA A 66 0.74 5.11 7.97
CA ALA A 66 0.85 5.91 6.75
C ALA A 66 0.94 5.06 5.46
N ILE A 67 1.49 3.85 5.59
CA ILE A 67 1.61 2.87 4.51
C ILE A 67 0.78 1.64 4.89
N ASN A 68 -0.26 1.32 4.13
CA ASN A 68 -1.13 0.17 4.38
C ASN A 68 -1.18 -0.74 3.14
N LEU A 69 -0.47 -1.86 3.18
CA LEU A 69 -0.39 -2.84 2.11
C LEU A 69 -1.06 -4.14 2.57
N ASN A 70 -2.39 -4.16 2.51
CA ASN A 70 -3.23 -5.26 2.97
C ASN A 70 -3.68 -6.16 1.79
N CYS A 71 -2.84 -7.12 1.42
CA CYS A 71 -3.11 -8.05 0.33
C CYS A 71 -3.82 -9.32 0.81
N SER A 72 -4.49 -10.01 -0.11
CA SER A 72 -5.25 -11.22 0.16
C SER A 72 -4.36 -12.31 0.76
N SER A 73 -4.86 -13.09 1.71
CA SER A 73 -4.14 -14.23 2.28
C SER A 73 -3.87 -15.35 1.25
N THR A 74 -4.67 -15.46 0.19
CA THR A 74 -4.53 -16.49 -0.84
C THR A 74 -3.77 -16.03 -2.08
N VAL A 75 -3.77 -14.72 -2.37
CA VAL A 75 -3.05 -14.14 -3.51
C VAL A 75 -2.22 -12.96 -3.01
N ALA A 76 -0.91 -13.17 -2.94
CA ALA A 76 0.03 -12.15 -2.50
C ALA A 76 0.16 -11.00 -3.50
N CYS A 77 0.46 -9.81 -3.00
CA CYS A 77 1.01 -8.75 -3.86
C CYS A 77 2.53 -8.92 -3.94
N THR A 78 3.09 -8.91 -5.15
CA THR A 78 4.52 -9.18 -5.35
C THR A 78 5.21 -8.08 -6.15
N GLY A 79 6.53 -7.94 -5.99
CA GLY A 79 7.30 -6.92 -6.71
C GLY A 79 6.85 -5.49 -6.36
N ILE A 80 6.45 -5.25 -5.11
CA ILE A 80 6.22 -3.88 -4.65
C ILE A 80 7.58 -3.20 -4.43
N THR A 81 7.74 -1.97 -4.91
CA THR A 81 8.94 -1.17 -4.66
C THR A 81 8.54 0.12 -3.98
N LEU A 82 9.11 0.36 -2.79
CA LEU A 82 9.06 1.65 -2.11
C LEU A 82 10.42 2.33 -2.30
N ASP A 83 10.48 3.36 -3.12
CA ASP A 83 11.70 4.11 -3.41
C ASP A 83 11.59 5.54 -2.88
N THR A 84 12.45 5.91 -1.92
CA THR A 84 12.56 7.28 -1.43
C THR A 84 11.20 7.85 -0.96
N ILE A 85 10.69 7.30 0.15
CA ILE A 85 9.41 7.66 0.77
C ILE A 85 9.67 8.43 2.06
N GLN A 86 9.09 9.62 2.19
CA GLN A 86 9.31 10.52 3.32
C GLN A 86 7.97 11.09 3.79
N LEU A 87 7.33 10.41 4.75
CA LEU A 87 6.05 10.81 5.31
C LEU A 87 6.24 11.29 6.75
N ALA A 88 5.60 12.40 7.09
CA ALA A 88 5.62 12.97 8.44
C ALA A 88 4.21 12.96 9.06
N PRO A 89 4.08 12.81 10.38
CA PRO A 89 2.79 12.94 11.04
C PRO A 89 2.32 14.40 11.03
N THR A 90 1.02 14.62 10.92
CA THR A 90 0.43 15.96 11.06
C THR A 90 0.43 16.40 12.53
N ALA A 91 0.33 15.44 13.47
CA ALA A 91 0.36 15.68 14.91
C ALA A 91 1.75 15.38 15.50
N LYS A 92 2.30 16.31 16.31
CA LYS A 92 3.68 16.23 16.85
C LYS A 92 3.98 14.95 17.66
N ALA A 93 2.99 14.39 18.35
CA ALA A 93 3.16 13.24 19.24
C ALA A 93 2.90 11.88 18.55
N GLN A 94 2.55 11.88 17.27
CA GLN A 94 2.16 10.67 16.54
C GLN A 94 3.35 10.07 15.82
N LYS A 95 3.62 8.78 16.07
CA LYS A 95 4.61 8.03 15.30
C LYS A 95 3.94 7.37 14.11
N LEU A 96 4.55 7.48 12.93
CA LEU A 96 4.08 6.79 11.74
C LEU A 96 4.62 5.35 11.68
N SER A 97 3.81 4.46 11.13
CA SER A 97 4.13 3.06 10.90
C SER A 97 3.66 2.60 9.53
N SER A 98 4.16 1.44 9.12
CA SER A 98 3.75 0.72 7.92
C SER A 98 3.08 -0.59 8.34
N PHE A 99 1.97 -0.94 7.69
CA PHE A 99 1.29 -2.22 7.83
C PHE A 99 1.38 -2.99 6.51
N CYS A 100 1.78 -4.26 6.59
CA CYS A 100 1.92 -5.15 5.46
C CYS A 100 1.29 -6.49 5.80
N ASN A 101 0.42 -6.98 4.93
CA ASN A 101 -0.16 -8.31 4.98
C ASN A 101 -0.03 -8.94 3.60
N ASN A 102 0.63 -10.09 3.52
CA ASN A 102 0.96 -10.81 2.29
C ASN A 102 1.49 -9.93 1.14
N ALA A 103 2.34 -8.95 1.48
CA ALA A 103 2.89 -7.95 0.58
C ALA A 103 4.42 -8.13 0.48
N HIS A 104 4.89 -8.44 -0.71
CA HIS A 104 6.28 -8.82 -0.97
C HIS A 104 6.94 -7.82 -1.92
N GLY A 105 8.17 -7.44 -1.59
CA GLY A 105 8.83 -6.37 -2.29
C GLY A 105 10.10 -5.87 -1.63
N THR A 106 10.52 -4.68 -2.05
CA THR A 106 11.77 -4.07 -1.61
C THR A 106 11.57 -2.59 -1.29
N ALA A 107 12.37 -2.11 -0.34
CA ALA A 107 12.51 -0.69 -0.05
C ALA A 107 13.91 -0.24 -0.46
N ILE A 108 13.99 0.85 -1.22
CA ILE A 108 15.21 1.39 -1.80
C ILE A 108 15.33 2.86 -1.37
N GLY A 109 16.55 3.28 -1.01
CA GLY A 109 16.80 4.63 -0.52
C GLY A 109 16.19 4.91 0.87
N ALA A 110 15.88 6.17 1.13
CA ALA A 110 15.32 6.60 2.41
C ALA A 110 13.79 6.35 2.45
N VAL A 111 13.35 5.42 3.30
CA VAL A 111 11.93 5.06 3.46
C VAL A 111 11.53 5.25 4.91
N ASP A 112 10.75 6.30 5.18
CA ASP A 112 10.18 6.65 6.48
C ASP A 112 8.67 6.93 6.32
N PRO A 113 7.76 6.20 7.01
CA PRO A 113 8.03 5.15 8.01
C PRO A 113 8.72 3.91 7.44
N LYS A 114 9.46 3.20 8.28
CA LYS A 114 10.20 1.98 7.92
C LYS A 114 9.28 1.00 7.18
N SER A 115 9.78 0.44 6.07
CA SER A 115 9.07 -0.57 5.29
C SER A 115 8.83 -1.84 6.11
N CYS A 116 7.67 -2.45 5.89
CA CYS A 116 7.28 -3.77 6.41
C CYS A 116 7.22 -4.85 5.31
N LEU A 117 7.64 -4.53 4.09
CA LEU A 117 7.61 -5.47 2.97
C LEU A 117 8.50 -6.69 3.28
N VAL A 118 7.96 -7.87 2.99
CA VAL A 118 8.72 -9.13 3.05
C VAL A 118 9.54 -9.24 1.76
N LYS A 119 10.79 -9.70 1.86
CA LYS A 119 11.64 -9.96 0.69
C LYS A 119 11.23 -11.24 -0.03
#